data_AF-A0A432T306-F1
#
_entry.id   AF-A0A432T306-F1
#
_cell.length_a   1.000
_cell.length_b   1.000
_cell.length_c   1.000
_cell.angle_alpha   90.00
_cell.angle_beta   90.00
_cell.angle_gamma   90.00
#
_symmetry.space_group_name_H-M   'P 1'
#
loop_
_entity.id
_entity.type
_entity.pdbx_description
1 polymer ?
#
loop_
_entity_poly.entity_id
_entity_poly.type
_entity_poly.pdbx_seq_one_letter_code
_entity_poly.pdbx_strand_id
1 'polypeptide(L)' 'YCQAHDVSNLYVADASFMPTGGSVAYTWTIYANAFRVADHIVHTLKKNVLI' A
#
# COMPACT_ATOMS: atom_id res chain seq x y z
N TYR A 1 3.53 3.70 2.31
CA TYR A 1 2.44 2.73 2.05
C TYR A 1 2.31 2.44 0.57
N CYS A 2 3.40 2.07 -0.11
CA CYS A 2 3.40 1.86 -1.57
C CYS A 2 2.69 3.01 -2.33
N GLN A 3 2.95 4.24 -1.89
CA GLN A 3 2.40 5.48 -2.42
C GLN A 3 3.36 5.98 -3.50
N ALA A 4 2.83 6.53 -4.58
CA ALA A 4 3.66 7.15 -5.62
C ALA A 4 4.42 8.36 -5.06
N HIS A 5 5.64 8.57 -5.53
CA HIS A 5 6.48 9.69 -5.08
C HIS A 5 5.95 11.04 -5.59
N ASP A 6 5.43 11.06 -6.82
CA ASP A 6 4.98 12.29 -7.49
C ASP A 6 3.51 12.64 -7.23
N VAL A 7 2.72 11.69 -6.70
CA VAL A 7 1.26 11.83 -6.55
C VAL A 7 0.81 11.37 -5.17
N SER A 8 0.29 12.31 -4.36
CA SER A 8 0.02 12.12 -2.94
C SER A 8 -1.20 11.25 -2.59
N ASN A 9 -2.05 10.89 -3.54
CA ASN A 9 -3.22 10.02 -3.32
C ASN A 9 -3.22 8.76 -4.22
N LEU A 10 -2.08 8.45 -4.84
CA LEU A 10 -1.94 7.30 -5.72
C LEU A 10 -1.15 6.20 -4.99
N TYR A 11 -1.71 4.99 -4.98
CA TYR A 11 -1.17 3.84 -4.26
C TYR A 11 -1.17 2.59 -5.14
N VAL A 12 -0.23 1.69 -4.87
CA VAL A 12 -0.06 0.41 -5.57
C VAL A 12 -0.18 -0.74 -4.57
N ALA A 13 -1.08 -1.69 -4.86
CA ALA A 13 -1.42 -2.82 -3.97
C ALA A 13 -1.32 -4.20 -4.65
N ASP A 14 -0.56 -4.30 -5.74
CA ASP A 14 -0.27 -5.55 -6.44
C ASP A 14 1.15 -6.07 -6.08
N ALA A 15 1.78 -6.88 -6.94
CA ALA A 15 3.15 -7.35 -6.75
C ALA A 15 4.22 -6.35 -7.21
N SER A 16 3.86 -5.29 -7.94
CA SER A 16 4.84 -4.41 -8.61
C SER A 16 5.63 -3.53 -7.64
N PHE A 17 5.17 -3.36 -6.40
CA PHE A 17 5.93 -2.66 -5.36
C PHE A 17 7.17 -3.44 -4.90
N MET A 18 7.27 -4.73 -5.22
CA MET A 18 8.37 -5.58 -4.79
C MET A 18 9.60 -5.33 -5.67
N PRO A 19 10.70 -4.75 -5.16
CA PRO A 19 11.89 -4.47 -5.96
C PRO A 19 12.68 -5.74 -6.33
N THR A 20 12.36 -6.86 -5.70
CA THR A 20 13.01 -8.16 -5.89
C THR A 20 11.96 -9.25 -6.05
N GLY A 21 12.20 -10.20 -6.95
CA GLY A 21 11.41 -11.43 -7.02
C GLY A 21 11.64 -12.26 -5.76
N GLY A 22 10.56 -12.64 -5.06
CA GLY A 22 10.65 -13.53 -3.90
C GLY A 22 11.06 -14.96 -4.30
N SER A 23 11.72 -15.69 -3.41
CA SER A 23 12.12 -17.08 -3.65
C SER A 23 10.95 -18.09 -3.54
N VAL A 24 9.82 -17.68 -2.98
CA VAL A 24 8.60 -18.48 -2.79
C VAL A 24 7.36 -17.68 -3.22
N ALA A 25 6.20 -18.32 -3.35
CA ALA A 25 4.97 -17.64 -3.74
C ALA A 25 4.64 -16.44 -2.81
N TYR A 26 4.53 -15.25 -3.41
CA TYR A 26 4.43 -13.96 -2.72
C TYR A 26 2.98 -13.51 -2.44
N THR A 27 1.98 -14.38 -2.69
CA THR A 27 0.55 -14.04 -2.52
C THR A 27 0.24 -13.47 -1.14
N TRP A 28 0.77 -14.08 -0.08
CA TRP A 28 0.57 -13.61 1.29
C TRP A 28 1.24 -12.27 1.57
N THR A 29 2.41 -12.02 0.97
CA THR A 29 3.11 -10.73 1.07
C THR A 29 2.31 -9.63 0.38
N ILE A 30 1.71 -9.92 -0.78
CA ILE A 30 0.83 -8.98 -1.50
C ILE A 30 -0.40 -8.65 -0.66
N TYR A 31 -1.06 -9.65 -0.06
CA TYR A 31 -2.21 -9.42 0.83
C TYR A 31 -1.85 -8.61 2.07
N ALA A 32 -0.76 -8.96 2.75
CA ALA A 32 -0.29 -8.20 3.91
C ALA A 32 0.01 -6.73 3.55
N ASN A 33 0.60 -6.50 2.37
CA ASN A 33 0.83 -5.15 1.86
C ASN A 33 -0.50 -4.42 1.60
N ALA A 34 -1.45 -5.06 0.91
CA ALA A 34 -2.74 -4.45 0.58
C ALA A 34 -3.49 -3.98 1.83
N PHE A 35 -3.55 -4.79 2.89
CA PHE A 35 -4.16 -4.39 4.16
C PHE A 35 -3.44 -3.20 4.79
N ARG A 36 -2.10 -3.23 4.83
CA ARG A 36 -1.29 -2.13 5.34
C ARG A 36 -1.55 -0.82 4.59
N VAL A 37 -1.69 -0.87 3.25
CA VAL A 37 -2.02 0.30 2.42
C VAL A 37 -3.43 0.79 2.71
N ALA A 38 -4.41 -0.11 2.77
CA ALA A 38 -5.80 0.24 3.07
C ALA A 38 -5.94 0.94 4.45
N ASP A 39 -5.27 0.41 5.48
CA ASP A 39 -5.28 1.00 6.82
C ASP A 39 -4.75 2.44 6.82
N HIS A 40 -3.71 2.70 6.02
CA HIS A 40 -3.18 4.06 5.89
C HIS A 40 -4.13 5.02 5.19
N ILE A 41 -4.79 4.56 4.12
CA ILE A 41 -5.79 5.35 3.42
C ILE A 41 -6.92 5.71 4.39
N VAL A 42 -7.46 4.74 5.11
CA VAL A 42 -8.53 4.96 6.11
C VAL A 42 -8.06 5.93 7.20
N HIS A 43 -6.85 5.75 7.74
CA HIS A 43 -6.31 6.64 8.77
C HIS A 43 -6.15 8.09 8.25
N THR A 44 -5.63 8.25 7.05
CA THR A 44 -5.40 9.56 6.43
C THR A 44 -6.72 10.27 6.13
N LEU A 45 -7.71 9.56 5.59
CA LEU A 45 -9.04 10.11 5.34
C LEU A 45 -9.74 10.52 6.63
N LYS A 46 -9.67 9.70 7.68
CA LYS A 46 -10.23 10.06 9.01
C LYS A 46 -9.57 11.31 9.59
N LYS A 47 -8.24 11.44 9.45
CA LYS A 47 -7.51 12.63 9.91
C LYS A 47 -7.97 13.89 9.17
N ASN A 48 -8.19 13.80 7.86
CA ASN A 48 -8.62 14.93 7.04
C ASN A 48 -10.08 15.36 7.29
N VAL A 49 -10.94 14.48 7.85
CA VAL A 49 -12.34 14.81 8.20
C VAL A 49 -12.45 15.47 9.58
N LEU A 50 -11.46 15.27 10.46
CA LEU A 50 -11.45 15.79 11.84
C LEU A 50 -10.73 17.14 11.98
N ILE A 51 -10.27 17.73 10.87
CA ILE A 51 -9.66 19.07 10.77
C ILE A 51 -10.64 19.94 9.97
#